data_AF-A0A1I7XRF6-F1
#
_entry.id   AF-A0A1I7XRF6-F1
#
_cell.length_a   1.000
_cell.length_b   1.000
_cell.length_c   1.000
_cell.angle_alpha   90.00
_cell.angle_beta   90.00
_cell.angle_gamma   90.00
#
_symmetry.space_group_name_H-M   'P 1'
#
loop_
_entity.id
_entity.type
_entity.pdbx_description
1 polymer ?
#
loop_
_entity_poly.entity_id
_entity_poly.type
_entity_poly.pdbx_seq_one_letter_code
_entity_poly.pdbx_strand_id
1 'polypeptide(L)'
;MSGELKHGPLAMVDENLRICMVICNDSVYKCCSQKDLAGMKHILRVPKTVDCVQNVLTVIPLQLLSYHIAELNGQNVDRPRNLAKSVTVE
;
A
#
# COMPACT_ATOMS: atom_id res chain seq x y z
N MET A 1 -12.72 0.25 -5.93
CA MET A 1 -12.95 0.43 -4.47
C MET A 1 -12.52 1.80 -3.94
N SER A 2 -11.69 2.59 -4.65
CA SER A 2 -11.30 3.96 -4.24
C SER A 2 -12.45 4.99 -4.18
N GLY A 3 -13.64 4.66 -4.69
CA GLY A 3 -14.78 5.58 -4.79
C GLY A 3 -15.46 5.89 -3.45
N GLU A 4 -15.20 5.10 -2.40
CA GLU A 4 -15.80 5.30 -1.07
C GLU A 4 -15.14 6.42 -0.26
N LEU A 5 -13.94 6.85 -0.66
CA LEU A 5 -13.20 7.92 0.01
C LEU A 5 -14.02 9.23 0.07
N LYS A 6 -14.87 9.48 -0.94
CA LYS A 6 -15.71 10.68 -1.02
C LYS A 6 -16.87 10.71 -0.01
N HIS A 7 -17.19 9.60 0.63
CA HIS A 7 -18.33 9.50 1.55
C HIS A 7 -17.95 9.75 3.02
N GLY A 8 -16.76 10.31 3.29
CA GLY A 8 -16.34 10.65 4.65
C GLY A 8 -14.82 10.55 4.90
N PRO A 9 -14.13 9.47 4.47
CA PRO A 9 -12.71 9.29 4.77
C PRO A 9 -11.79 10.41 4.30
N LEU A 10 -12.14 11.13 3.23
CA LEU A 10 -11.38 12.31 2.77
C LEU A 10 -11.32 13.44 3.80
N ALA A 11 -12.25 13.52 4.74
CA ALA A 11 -12.22 14.53 5.80
C ALA A 11 -11.03 14.36 6.77
N MET A 12 -10.38 13.19 6.77
CA MET A 12 -9.19 12.92 7.58
C MET A 12 -7.87 13.26 6.87
N VAL A 13 -7.94 13.69 5.60
CA VAL A 13 -6.75 13.98 4.81
C VAL A 13 -6.23 15.37 5.17
N ASP A 14 -5.02 15.41 5.72
CA ASP A 14 -4.27 16.62 6.03
C ASP A 14 -2.83 16.54 5.49
N GLU A 15 -2.04 17.58 5.74
CA GLU A 15 -0.64 17.69 5.33
C GLU A 15 0.34 16.77 6.08
N ASN A 16 -0.05 16.24 7.24
CA ASN A 16 0.76 15.35 8.06
C ASN A 16 0.48 13.87 7.77
N LEU A 17 -0.70 13.57 7.21
CA LEU A 17 -1.12 12.22 6.84
C LEU A 17 -0.32 11.72 5.63
N ARG A 18 0.38 10.59 5.81
CA ARG A 18 1.06 9.91 4.72
C ARG A 18 0.09 8.96 4.01
N ILE A 19 -0.27 9.28 2.78
CA ILE A 19 -1.15 8.45 1.94
C ILE A 19 -0.30 7.57 1.03
N CYS A 20 -0.56 6.26 1.06
CA CYS A 20 -0.04 5.30 0.09
C CYS A 20 -1.16 4.87 -0.86
N MET A 21 -0.94 5.00 -2.17
CA MET A 21 -1.89 4.61 -3.20
C MET A 21 -1.30 3.52 -4.09
N VAL A 22 -2.03 2.42 -4.27
CA VAL A 22 -1.66 1.34 -5.20
C VAL A 22 -2.49 1.51 -6.47
N ILE A 23 -1.79 1.67 -7.60
CA ILE A 23 -2.41 1.84 -8.91
C ILE A 23 -1.94 0.70 -9.81
N CYS A 24 -2.85 -0.22 -10.15
CA CYS A 24 -2.60 -1.33 -11.05
C CYS A 24 -2.96 -0.94 -12.49
N ASN A 25 -2.20 -1.43 -13.46
CA ASN A 25 -2.51 -1.26 -14.88
C ASN A 25 -3.43 -2.40 -15.34
N ASP A 26 -4.69 -2.34 -14.95
CA ASP A 26 -5.73 -3.33 -15.26
C ASP A 26 -6.86 -2.73 -16.12
N SER A 27 -7.90 -3.51 -16.39
CA SER A 27 -9.06 -3.06 -17.18
C SER A 27 -9.81 -1.89 -16.55
N VAL A 28 -9.67 -1.64 -15.24
CA VAL A 28 -10.31 -0.55 -14.49
C VAL A 28 -9.46 0.73 -14.58
N TYR A 29 -8.13 0.61 -14.56
CA TYR A 29 -7.17 1.71 -14.67
C TYR A 29 -6.24 1.55 -15.89
N LYS A 30 -6.85 1.49 -17.09
CA LYS A 30 -6.14 1.33 -18.37
C LYS A 30 -5.30 2.54 -18.79
N CYS A 31 -5.37 3.64 -18.06
CA CYS A 31 -4.99 4.97 -18.54
C CYS A 31 -3.95 5.73 -17.72
N CYS A 32 -3.40 5.16 -16.62
CA CYS A 32 -2.38 5.88 -15.84
C CYS A 32 -1.13 6.08 -16.69
N SER A 33 -1.10 7.23 -17.37
CA SER A 33 -0.03 7.66 -18.24
C SER A 33 1.07 8.22 -17.37
N GLN A 34 2.30 8.22 -17.87
CA GLN A 34 3.44 8.86 -17.21
C GLN A 34 3.14 10.33 -16.83
N LYS A 35 2.16 10.95 -17.52
CA LYS A 35 1.65 12.31 -17.26
C LYS A 35 0.79 12.41 -15.99
N ASP A 36 0.04 11.38 -15.61
CA ASP A 36 -0.83 11.43 -14.42
C ASP A 36 -0.03 11.32 -13.12
N LEU A 37 1.20 10.83 -13.22
CA LEU A 37 2.17 10.79 -12.12
C LEU A 37 3.03 12.06 -12.05
N ALA A 38 2.82 13.03 -12.95
CA ALA A 38 3.56 14.28 -12.94
C ALA A 38 3.21 15.08 -11.68
N GLY A 39 4.22 15.30 -10.82
CA GLY A 39 4.07 15.96 -9.53
C GLY A 39 4.16 15.03 -8.31
N MET A 40 4.15 13.70 -8.51
CA MET A 40 4.41 12.77 -7.41
C MET A 40 5.92 12.63 -7.15
N LYS A 41 6.34 12.89 -5.91
CA LYS A 41 7.75 12.85 -5.50
C LYS A 41 8.27 11.42 -5.31
N HIS A 42 7.43 10.51 -4.83
CA HIS A 42 7.79 9.14 -4.50
C HIS A 42 6.94 8.17 -5.32
N ILE A 43 7.57 7.46 -6.26
CA ILE A 43 6.91 6.50 -7.15
C ILE A 43 7.68 5.19 -7.10
N LEU A 44 6.99 4.11 -6.71
CA LEU A 44 7.52 2.75 -6.75
C LEU A 44 6.92 2.03 -7.96
N ARG A 45 7.76 1.76 -8.97
CA ARG A 45 7.33 1.06 -10.18
C ARG A 45 7.46 -0.45 -9.98
N VAL A 46 6.34 -1.14 -10.13
CA VAL A 46 6.28 -2.60 -10.12
C VAL A 46 6.24 -3.08 -11.58
N PRO A 47 6.94 -4.17 -11.94
CA PRO A 47 6.89 -4.71 -13.29
C PRO A 47 5.47 -5.12 -13.69
N LYS A 48 5.17 -5.00 -14.98
CA LYS A 48 3.89 -5.45 -15.54
C LYS A 48 3.84 -6.97 -15.52
N THR A 49 2.75 -7.53 -15.00
CA THR A 49 2.44 -8.96 -15.08
C THR A 49 0.99 -9.15 -15.53
N VAL A 50 0.51 -10.38 -15.50
CA VAL A 50 -0.91 -10.70 -15.71
C VAL A 50 -1.76 -10.15 -14.56
N ASP A 51 -2.94 -9.63 -14.89
CA ASP A 51 -3.83 -8.93 -13.96
C ASP A 51 -4.07 -9.71 -12.65
N CYS A 52 -4.21 -11.03 -12.74
CA CYS A 52 -4.47 -11.89 -11.58
C CYS A 52 -3.29 -12.03 -10.60
N VAL A 53 -2.04 -11.82 -11.06
CA VAL A 53 -0.83 -11.93 -10.22
C VAL A 53 -0.29 -10.55 -9.84
N GLN A 54 -0.79 -9.47 -10.44
CA GLN A 54 -0.33 -8.10 -10.16
C GLN A 54 -0.40 -7.76 -8.67
N ASN A 55 -1.45 -8.20 -7.97
CA ASN A 55 -1.61 -7.98 -6.52
C ASN A 55 -0.52 -8.65 -5.66
N VAL A 56 0.02 -9.78 -6.11
CA VAL A 56 1.13 -10.46 -5.43
C VAL A 56 2.42 -9.65 -5.54
N LEU A 57 2.62 -8.97 -6.67
CA LEU A 57 3.80 -8.13 -6.86
C LEU A 57 3.66 -6.77 -6.16
N THR A 58 2.45 -6.20 -6.09
CA THR A 58 2.24 -4.89 -5.46
C THR A 58 2.26 -4.95 -3.93
N VAL A 59 2.03 -6.12 -3.30
CA VAL A 59 2.14 -6.26 -1.85
C VAL A 59 3.58 -6.34 -1.35
N ILE A 60 4.54 -6.79 -2.17
CA ILE A 60 5.95 -6.95 -1.76
C ILE A 60 6.57 -5.61 -1.30
N PRO A 61 6.46 -4.50 -2.07
CA PRO A 61 6.95 -3.20 -1.60
C PRO A 61 6.25 -2.71 -0.32
N LEU A 62 4.97 -3.02 -0.13
CA LEU A 62 4.23 -2.65 1.08
C LEU A 62 4.70 -3.43 2.30
N GLN A 63 5.04 -4.71 2.13
CA GLN A 63 5.63 -5.54 3.18
C GLN A 63 7.00 -5.01 3.58
N LEU A 64 7.87 -4.68 2.61
CA LEU A 64 9.18 -4.08 2.87
C LEU A 64 9.07 -2.70 3.52
N LEU A 65 8.10 -1.89 3.10
CA LEU A 65 7.82 -0.60 3.73
C LEU A 65 7.44 -0.77 5.20
N SER A 66 6.56 -1.71 5.52
CA SER A 66 6.18 -2.02 6.90
C SER A 66 7.37 -2.50 7.73
N TYR A 67 8.19 -3.39 7.17
CA TYR A 67 9.41 -3.89 7.80
C TYR A 67 10.37 -2.75 8.17
N HIS A 68 10.71 -1.88 7.21
CA HIS A 68 11.64 -0.79 7.46
C HIS A 68 11.08 0.28 8.40
N ILE A 69 9.77 0.56 8.35
CA ILE A 69 9.14 1.45 9.34
C ILE A 69 9.23 0.85 10.75
N ALA A 70 9.00 -0.45 10.90
CA ALA A 70 9.11 -1.13 12.20
C ALA A 70 10.54 -1.11 12.73
N GLU A 71 11.52 -1.40 11.88
CA GLU A 71 12.96 -1.35 12.19
C GLU A 71 13.40 0.06 12.60
N LEU A 72 13.04 1.10 11.83
CA LEU A 72 13.34 2.50 12.14
C LEU A 72 12.68 2.97 13.46
N ASN A 73 11.55 2.38 13.82
CA ASN A 73 10.85 2.64 15.09
C ASN A 73 11.36 1.74 16.25
N GLY A 74 12.43 0.97 16.05
CA GLY A 74 13.01 0.07 17.05
C GLY A 74 12.06 -1.05 17.50
N GLN A 75 11.08 -1.43 16.67
CA GLN A 75 10.11 -2.47 16.97
C GLN A 75 10.62 -3.83 16.50
N ASN A 76 10.27 -4.89 17.24
CA ASN A 76 10.58 -6.26 16.82
C ASN A 76 9.54 -6.72 15.78
N VAL A 77 9.98 -6.91 14.53
CA VAL A 77 9.10 -7.30 13.42
C VAL A 77 8.63 -8.75 13.52
N ASP A 78 9.42 -9.62 14.17
CA ASP A 78 9.08 -11.04 14.38
C ASP A 78 8.11 -11.27 15.54
N ARG A 79 8.03 -10.32 16.47
CA ARG A 79 7.17 -10.36 17.66
C ARG A 79 6.38 -9.06 17.82
N PRO A 80 5.42 -8.80 16.91
CA PRO A 80 4.56 -7.64 17.03
C PRO A 80 3.72 -7.72 18.31
N ARG A 81 3.48 -6.56 18.94
CA ARG A 81 2.70 -6.47 20.18
C ARG A 81 1.28 -7.02 19.96
N ASN A 82 0.75 -7.72 20.95
CA ASN A 82 -0.62 -8.26 20.98
C ASN A 82 -0.95 -9.31 19.90
N LEU A 83 0.07 -9.88 19.26
CA LEU A 83 -0.08 -10.87 18.18
C LEU A 83 0.65 -12.16 18.55
N ALA A 84 0.00 -13.28 18.26
CA ALA A 84 0.59 -14.61 18.33
C ALA A 84 0.68 -15.20 16.91
N LYS A 85 1.68 -16.04 16.67
CA LYS A 85 1.86 -16.70 15.35
C LYS A 85 0.68 -17.62 14.98
N SER A 86 -0.02 -18.16 15.98
CA SER A 86 -1.25 -18.91 15.84
C SER A 86 -2.05 -18.74 17.13
N VAL A 87 -3.36 -18.55 16.99
CA VAL A 87 -4.29 -18.54 18.12
C VAL A 87 -4.90 -19.94 18.17
N THR A 88 -4.62 -20.69 19.24
CA THR A 88 -5.05 -22.08 19.41
C THR A 88 -6.07 -22.25 20.55
N VAL A 89 -6.82 -21.20 20.86
CA VAL A 89 -7.90 -21.23 21.86
C VAL A 89 -9.22 -21.00 21.16
N GLU A 90 -10.19 -21.85 21.49
CA GLU A 90 -11.59 -21.82 21.04
C GLU A 90 -12.38 -20.69 21.71
#